data_AF-A0A2M7A3C4-F1
#
_entry.id   AF-A0A2M7A3C4-F1
#
_cell.length_a   1.000
_cell.length_b   1.000
_cell.length_c   1.000
_cell.angle_alpha   90.00
_cell.angle_beta   90.00
_cell.angle_gamma   90.00
#
_symmetry.space_group_name_H-M   'P 1'
#
loop_
_entity.id
_entity.type
_entity.pdbx_description
1 polymer ?
#
loop_
_entity_poly.entity_id
_entity_poly.type
_entity_poly.pdbx_seq_one_letter_code
_entity_poly.pdbx_strand_id
1 'polypeptide(L)'
;MTQPCSITAASGSATPMTRVGGIGMEGRLEVDLLRNDLHLFARDSADPQRILPDSVNHPSQPYPGSFEQTASFADCVRTGGPPRVPAEVGRNLVSLTLAAEESARTSSAMVLSGSQPV
;
A
#
# COMPACT_ATOMS: atom_id res chain seq x y z
N MET A 1 -20.81 -36.16 8.23
CA MET A 1 -20.13 -35.75 9.47
C MET A 1 -19.22 -34.59 9.10
N THR A 2 -19.62 -33.36 9.44
CA THR A 2 -18.91 -32.12 9.07
C THR A 2 -18.12 -31.67 10.28
N GLN A 3 -16.79 -31.68 10.22
CA GLN A 3 -15.96 -31.14 11.31
C GLN A 3 -16.04 -29.61 11.31
N PRO A 4 -16.31 -28.97 12.47
CA PRO A 4 -16.24 -27.52 12.58
C PRO A 4 -14.77 -27.07 12.55
N CYS A 5 -14.47 -26.11 11.67
CA CYS A 5 -13.18 -25.44 11.61
C CYS A 5 -13.09 -24.48 12.79
N SER A 6 -12.28 -24.82 13.81
CA SER A 6 -12.03 -23.93 14.94
C SER A 6 -10.95 -22.90 14.57
N ILE A 7 -11.32 -21.62 14.53
CA ILE A 7 -10.35 -20.53 14.46
C ILE A 7 -9.84 -20.28 15.89
N THR A 8 -8.63 -20.75 16.19
CA THR A 8 -7.92 -20.39 17.42
C THR A 8 -7.31 -19.01 17.22
N ALA A 9 -7.83 -18.00 17.91
CA ALA A 9 -7.21 -16.68 17.96
C ALA A 9 -5.91 -16.78 18.78
N ALA A 10 -4.76 -16.79 18.10
CA ALA A 10 -3.48 -16.63 18.75
C ALA A 10 -3.37 -15.19 19.26
N SER A 11 -3.41 -14.99 20.59
CA SER A 11 -3.06 -13.73 21.24
C SER A 11 -1.54 -13.54 21.24
N GLY A 12 -0.96 -13.41 20.05
CA GLY A 12 0.38 -12.86 19.89
C GLY A 12 0.26 -11.35 19.74
N SER A 13 1.04 -10.58 20.50
CA SER A 13 1.29 -9.18 20.17
C SER A 13 1.88 -9.15 18.76
N ALA A 14 1.03 -8.96 17.76
CA ALA A 14 1.46 -8.84 16.39
C ALA A 14 2.24 -7.52 16.31
N THR A 15 3.55 -7.61 16.09
CA THR A 15 4.29 -6.47 15.57
C THR A 15 3.47 -5.95 14.38
N PRO A 16 3.08 -4.66 14.34
CA PRO A 16 2.32 -4.15 13.22
C PRO A 16 3.10 -4.51 11.97
N MET A 17 2.46 -5.23 11.05
CA MET A 17 3.07 -5.68 9.81
C MET A 17 2.29 -5.01 8.70
N THR A 18 2.93 -4.05 8.02
CA THR A 18 2.36 -3.43 6.83
C THR A 18 2.94 -4.16 5.62
N ARG A 19 2.29 -5.25 5.24
CA ARG A 19 2.62 -6.00 4.03
C ARG A 19 1.74 -5.53 2.88
N VAL A 20 2.37 -5.11 1.79
CA VAL A 20 1.70 -4.74 0.54
C VAL A 20 2.16 -5.70 -0.54
N GLY A 21 1.22 -6.22 -1.34
CA GLY A 21 1.54 -7.15 -2.41
C GLY A 21 0.83 -6.79 -3.70
N GLY A 22 1.51 -6.99 -4.82
CA GLY A 22 0.97 -6.89 -6.17
C GLY A 22 1.13 -8.24 -6.88
N ILE A 23 0.05 -8.77 -7.47
CA ILE A 23 0.08 -9.99 -8.27
C ILE A 23 -0.12 -9.59 -9.72
N GLY A 24 0.83 -10.00 -10.58
CA GLY A 24 0.79 -9.78 -12.02
C GLY A 24 0.88 -11.08 -12.80
N MET A 25 0.97 -10.97 -14.12
CA MET A 25 1.07 -12.14 -15.01
C MET A 25 2.40 -12.89 -14.90
N GLU A 26 3.45 -12.17 -14.49
CA GLU A 26 4.84 -12.66 -14.44
C GLU A 26 5.28 -13.07 -13.03
N GLY A 27 4.40 -12.96 -12.04
CA GLY A 27 4.71 -13.29 -10.66
C GLY A 27 4.01 -12.36 -9.67
N ARG A 28 4.51 -12.33 -8.45
CA ARG A 28 4.05 -11.39 -7.42
C ARG A 28 5.22 -10.64 -6.78
N LEU A 29 4.96 -9.42 -6.38
CA LEU A 29 5.85 -8.57 -5.61
C LEU A 29 5.27 -8.41 -4.21
N GLU A 30 6.08 -8.62 -3.18
CA GLU A 30 5.68 -8.39 -1.79
C GLU A 30 6.66 -7.46 -1.09
N VAL A 31 6.12 -6.49 -0.35
CA VAL A 31 6.91 -5.50 0.40
C VAL A 31 6.49 -5.55 1.87
N ASP A 32 7.47 -5.68 2.76
CA ASP A 32 7.32 -5.31 4.17
C ASP A 32 7.85 -3.88 4.34
N LEU A 33 6.92 -2.92 4.46
CA LEU A 33 7.26 -1.51 4.49
C LEU A 33 8.02 -1.11 5.77
N LEU A 34 7.84 -1.85 6.86
CA LEU A 34 8.49 -1.53 8.14
C LEU A 34 9.88 -2.16 8.24
N ARG A 35 10.08 -3.29 7.56
CA ARG A 35 11.39 -3.97 7.50
C ARG A 35 12.22 -3.57 6.28
N ASN A 36 11.68 -2.74 5.40
CA ASN A 36 12.28 -2.36 4.13
C ASN A 36 12.73 -3.60 3.33
N ASP A 37 11.85 -4.59 3.25
CA ASP A 37 12.16 -5.89 2.67
C ASP A 37 11.25 -6.16 1.46
N LEU A 38 11.85 -6.22 0.27
CA LEU A 38 11.15 -6.40 -1.00
C LEU A 38 11.48 -7.78 -1.56
N HIS A 39 10.45 -8.55 -1.90
CA HIS A 39 10.58 -9.90 -2.45
C HIS A 39 9.85 -9.99 -3.79
N LEU A 40 10.57 -10.48 -4.80
CA LEU A 40 10.01 -10.86 -6.09
C LEU A 40 9.86 -12.37 -6.17
N PHE A 41 8.63 -12.83 -6.37
CA PHE A 41 8.32 -14.22 -6.67
C PHE A 41 8.01 -14.31 -8.16
N ALA A 42 9.03 -14.55 -8.98
CA ALA A 42 8.85 -14.72 -10.42
C ALA A 42 8.10 -16.03 -10.73
N ARG A 43 7.24 -16.01 -11.75
CA ARG A 43 6.37 -17.14 -12.13
C ARG A 43 7.13 -18.45 -12.32
N ASP A 44 8.29 -18.37 -12.96
CA ASP A 44 9.09 -19.53 -13.36
C ASP A 44 10.28 -19.78 -12.43
N SER A 45 10.29 -19.17 -11.24
CA SER A 45 11.31 -19.35 -10.22
C SER A 45 10.71 -20.01 -8.98
N ALA A 46 11.33 -21.10 -8.51
CA ALA A 46 10.97 -21.70 -7.23
C ALA A 46 11.40 -20.82 -6.04
N ASP A 47 12.47 -20.06 -6.22
CA ASP A 47 13.07 -19.27 -5.15
C ASP A 47 12.69 -17.78 -5.28
N PRO A 48 12.20 -17.15 -4.19
CA PRO A 48 11.97 -15.71 -4.16
C PRO A 48 13.29 -14.94 -4.18
N GLN A 49 13.31 -13.89 -4.98
CA GLN A 49 14.44 -12.97 -5.05
C GLN A 49 14.23 -11.84 -4.04
N ARG A 50 15.12 -11.74 -3.07
CA ARG A 50 15.15 -10.61 -2.14
C ARG A 50 15.82 -9.42 -2.83
N ILE A 51 15.07 -8.35 -3.02
CA ILE A 51 15.56 -7.07 -3.53
C ILE A 51 15.74 -6.18 -2.31
N LEU A 52 16.98 -5.80 -2.02
CA LEU A 52 17.28 -4.84 -0.97
C LEU A 52 17.41 -3.46 -1.61
N PRO A 53 16.42 -2.55 -1.47
CA PRO A 53 16.65 -1.17 -1.85
C PRO A 53 17.76 -0.61 -0.94
N ASP A 54 18.60 0.25 -1.50
CA ASP A 54 19.62 0.95 -0.72
C ASP A 54 18.96 1.62 0.48
N SER A 55 19.51 1.40 1.68
CA SER A 55 19.01 2.03 2.89
C SER A 55 19.26 3.54 2.77
N VAL A 56 18.21 4.30 2.45
CA VAL A 56 18.30 5.75 2.53
C VAL A 56 18.31 6.10 4.01
N ASN A 57 19.43 6.65 4.47
CA ASN A 57 19.65 6.97 5.87
C ASN A 57 18.84 8.22 6.21
N HIS A 58 17.57 8.03 6.56
CA HIS A 58 16.71 9.14 6.98
C HIS A 58 16.94 9.44 8.45
N PRO A 59 17.24 10.70 8.82
CA PRO A 59 17.15 11.10 10.22
C PRO A 59 15.73 10.79 10.66
N SER A 60 15.61 9.95 11.67
CA SER A 60 14.33 9.47 12.21
C SER A 60 13.42 10.65 12.54
N GLN A 61 12.38 10.85 11.73
CA GLN A 61 11.09 11.54 11.96
C GLN A 61 10.66 12.42 10.78
N PRO A 62 9.34 12.51 10.46
CA PRO A 62 8.22 11.85 11.17
C PRO A 62 7.84 10.45 10.67
N TYR A 63 8.18 10.02 9.45
CA TYR A 63 7.95 8.64 8.95
C TYR A 63 8.72 8.41 7.63
N PRO A 64 9.06 7.15 7.26
CA PRO A 64 9.66 6.86 5.95
C PRO A 64 8.83 7.46 4.81
N GLY A 65 9.45 8.23 3.91
CA GLY A 65 8.78 8.90 2.79
C GLY A 65 8.35 10.36 3.03
N SER A 66 8.35 10.84 4.29
CA SER A 66 7.91 12.22 4.62
C SER A 66 8.86 13.31 4.10
N PHE A 67 10.16 13.03 4.08
CA PHE A 67 11.16 13.94 3.52
C PHE A 67 11.02 14.03 2.00
N GLU A 68 10.84 12.90 1.31
CA GLU A 68 10.62 12.81 -0.13
C GLU A 68 9.37 13.55 -0.55
N GLN A 69 8.30 13.47 0.24
CA GLN A 69 7.07 14.23 0.00
C GLN A 69 7.33 15.73 0.09
N THR A 70 8.03 16.19 1.11
CA THR A 70 8.36 17.61 1.30
C THR A 70 9.29 18.12 0.21
N ALA A 71 10.34 17.36 -0.13
CA ALA A 71 11.27 17.67 -1.20
C ALA A 71 10.54 17.75 -2.55
N SER A 72 9.67 16.77 -2.84
CA SER A 72 8.85 16.78 -4.05
C SER A 72 7.93 17.99 -4.11
N PHE A 73 7.32 18.39 -2.99
CA PHE A 73 6.46 19.58 -2.94
C PHE A 73 7.26 20.85 -3.25
N ALA A 74 8.39 21.04 -2.57
CA ALA A 74 9.27 22.19 -2.78
C ALA A 74 9.76 22.29 -4.24
N ASP A 75 10.08 21.15 -4.86
CA ASP A 75 10.48 21.09 -6.27
C ASP A 75 9.36 21.52 -7.21
N CYS A 76 8.11 21.11 -6.95
CA CYS A 76 6.97 21.54 -7.77
C CYS A 76 6.73 23.05 -7.65
N VAL A 77 6.83 23.61 -6.43
CA VAL A 77 6.71 25.06 -6.22
C VAL A 77 7.81 25.82 -6.95
N ARG A 78 9.05 25.32 -6.92
CA ARG A 78 10.20 25.99 -7.55
C ARG A 78 10.16 25.94 -9.07
N THR A 79 9.73 24.82 -9.63
CA THR A 79 9.78 24.56 -11.08
C THR A 79 8.48 24.87 -11.80
N GLY A 80 7.36 25.02 -11.08
CA GLY A 80 6.02 25.05 -11.66
C GLY A 80 5.58 23.71 -12.26
N GLY A 81 6.34 22.63 -12.02
CA GLY A 81 6.02 21.29 -12.50
C GLY A 81 4.81 20.68 -11.78
N PRO A 82 4.15 19.67 -12.39
CA PRO A 82 3.00 19.02 -11.78
C PRO A 82 3.41 18.24 -10.51
N PRO A 83 2.56 18.18 -9.48
CA PRO A 83 2.83 17.39 -8.29
C PRO A 83 2.86 15.89 -8.59
N ARG A 84 3.75 15.15 -7.93
CA ARG A 84 3.80 13.68 -8.01
C ARG A 84 2.49 13.02 -7.55
N VAL A 85 1.78 13.65 -6.61
CA VAL A 85 0.47 13.23 -6.12
C VAL A 85 -0.47 14.43 -6.21
N PRO A 86 -1.29 14.55 -7.27
CA PRO A 86 -2.23 15.66 -7.44
C PRO A 86 -3.48 15.50 -6.55
N ALA A 87 -4.24 16.58 -6.40
CA ALA A 87 -5.39 16.64 -5.49
C ALA A 87 -6.51 15.63 -5.86
N GLU A 88 -6.62 15.28 -7.13
CA GLU A 88 -7.52 14.26 -7.67
C GLU A 88 -7.28 12.90 -7.03
N VAL A 89 -6.01 12.52 -6.77
CA VAL A 89 -5.69 11.27 -6.08
C VAL A 89 -6.25 11.27 -4.67
N GLY A 90 -6.08 12.38 -3.93
CA GLY A 90 -6.63 12.53 -2.59
C GLY A 90 -8.16 12.45 -2.57
N ARG A 91 -8.83 13.09 -3.53
CA ARG A 91 -10.29 13.02 -3.70
C ARG A 91 -10.76 11.58 -3.92
N ASN A 92 -10.09 10.84 -4.82
CA ASN A 92 -10.42 9.45 -5.12
C ASN A 92 -10.23 8.54 -3.89
N LEU A 93 -9.16 8.76 -3.11
CA LEU A 93 -8.92 8.01 -1.86
C LEU A 93 -10.01 8.26 -0.82
N VAL A 94 -10.45 9.51 -0.64
CA VAL A 94 -11.55 9.84 0.27
C VAL A 94 -12.84 9.13 -0.16
N SER A 95 -13.17 9.16 -1.45
CA SER A 95 -14.35 8.46 -1.98
C SER A 95 -14.29 6.95 -1.74
N LEU A 96 -13.11 6.35 -1.92
CA LEU A 96 -12.90 4.92 -1.64
C LEU A 96 -13.11 4.60 -0.16
N THR A 97 -12.56 5.40 0.76
CA THR A 97 -12.71 5.19 2.21
C THR A 97 -14.17 5.30 2.64
N LEU A 98 -14.90 6.32 2.16
CA LEU A 98 -16.32 6.48 2.45
C LEU A 98 -17.15 5.30 1.93
N ALA A 99 -16.84 4.80 0.72
CA ALA A 99 -17.50 3.63 0.16
C ALA A 99 -17.17 2.35 0.95
N ALA A 100 -15.94 2.21 1.46
CA ALA A 100 -15.55 1.08 2.31
C ALA A 100 -16.28 1.10 3.65
N GLU A 101 -16.40 2.27 4.30
CA GLU A 101 -17.18 2.44 5.53
C GLU A 101 -18.65 2.07 5.33
N GLU A 102 -19.25 2.55 4.24
CA GLU A 102 -20.63 2.24 3.90
C GLU A 102 -20.83 0.76 3.55
N SER A 103 -19.87 0.16 2.84
CA SER A 103 -19.87 -1.27 2.51
C SER A 103 -19.83 -2.12 3.77
N ALA A 104 -18.97 -1.75 4.74
CA ALA A 104 -18.88 -2.44 6.02
C ALA A 104 -20.18 -2.32 6.83
N ARG A 105 -20.80 -1.14 6.83
CA ARG A 105 -22.07 -0.87 7.53
C ARG A 105 -23.24 -1.67 6.96
N THR A 106 -23.29 -1.84 5.65
CA THR A 106 -24.42 -2.46 4.92
C THR A 106 -24.16 -3.91 4.51
N SER A 107 -22.96 -4.43 4.74
CA SER A 107 -22.51 -5.75 4.28
C SER A 107 -22.74 -5.97 2.77
N SER A 108 -22.63 -4.89 1.99
CA SER A 108 -22.91 -4.89 0.56
C SER A 108 -21.79 -4.20 -0.20
N ALA A 109 -21.46 -4.68 -1.40
CA ALA A 109 -20.43 -4.06 -2.24
C ALA A 109 -20.91 -2.68 -2.72
N MET A 110 -20.05 -1.67 -2.59
CA MET A 110 -20.33 -0.31 -3.05
C MET A 110 -19.72 -0.09 -4.43
N VAL A 111 -20.50 0.48 -5.36
CA VAL A 111 -20.00 0.94 -6.64
C VAL A 111 -19.51 2.38 -6.49
N LEU A 112 -18.25 2.63 -6.85
CA LEU A 112 -17.72 3.98 -6.95
C LEU A 112 -18.29 4.63 -8.21
N SER A 113 -19.32 5.46 -8.05
CA SER A 113 -19.91 6.22 -9.14
C SER A 113 -18.97 7.33 -9.60
N GLY A 114 -18.15 7.05 -10.62
CA GLY A 114 -17.60 8.04 -11.56
C GLY A 114 -16.43 8.90 -11.08
N SER A 115 -15.21 8.46 -11.40
CA SER A 115 -14.20 9.37 -11.95
C SER A 115 -14.43 9.41 -13.47
N GLN A 116 -15.21 10.36 -13.97
CA GLN A 116 -15.12 10.68 -15.39
C GLN A 116 -13.70 11.23 -15.64
N PRO A 117 -12.94 10.74 -16.63
CA PRO A 117 -11.72 11.40 -17.03
C PRO A 117 -12.09 12.80 -17.54
N VAL A 118 -11.40 13.83 -17.04
CA VAL A 118 -11.42 15.18 -17.60
C VAL A 118 -10.57 15.18 -18.87
#